data_AF-A0A329S6X5-F1
#
_entry.id   AF-A0A329S6X5-F1
#
_cell.length_a   1.000
_cell.length_b   1.000
_cell.length_c   1.000
_cell.angle_alpha   90.00
_cell.angle_beta   90.00
_cell.angle_gamma   90.00
#
_symmetry.space_group_name_H-M   'P 1'
#
loop_
_entity.id
_entity.type
_entity.pdbx_description
1 polymer ?
#
loop_
_entity_poly.entity_id
_entity_poly.type
_entity_poly.pdbx_seq_one_letter_code
_entity_poly.pdbx_strand_id
1 'polypeptide(L)'
;MHLLVDAGNKIWGHMLTPYPESEAVADRRKRVYNRLHSRTRIAVECAFGRLKNRFRILLGKFEQKTPERICKLIYSCVVLHDMLFAVKDSYSVHGVDPLRATAHARDDDGGLAAAEQPFSHNVGVSKRDDLAVIFAA
;
A
#
# COMPACT_ATOMS: atom_id res chain seq x y z
N MET A 1 12.01 -9.17 -6.85
CA MET A 1 10.95 -8.16 -6.71
C MET A 1 10.27 -8.39 -5.37
N HIS A 2 10.03 -7.33 -4.59
CA HIS A 2 9.47 -7.42 -3.24
C HIS A 2 8.28 -6.48 -3.12
N LEU A 3 7.31 -6.89 -2.31
CA LEU A 3 6.10 -6.12 -2.02
C LEU A 3 6.26 -5.41 -0.67
N LEU A 4 5.87 -4.15 -0.60
CA LEU A 4 5.73 -3.43 0.66
C LEU A 4 4.30 -3.60 1.16
N VAL A 5 4.16 -4.14 2.36
CA VAL A 5 2.86 -4.39 3.01
C VAL A 5 2.76 -3.62 4.31
N ASP A 6 1.56 -3.61 4.89
CA ASP A 6 1.29 -2.98 6.17
C ASP A 6 1.79 -3.82 7.37
N ALA A 7 1.61 -3.27 8.57
CA ALA A 7 2.05 -3.91 9.80
C ALA A 7 1.20 -5.12 10.21
N GLY A 8 -0.03 -5.24 9.69
CA GLY A 8 -0.94 -6.36 9.98
C GLY A 8 -0.62 -7.61 9.15
N ASN A 9 0.25 -7.49 8.15
CA ASN A 9 0.72 -8.62 7.36
C ASN A 9 1.93 -9.31 8.00
N LYS A 10 2.09 -10.59 7.72
CA LYS A 10 3.32 -11.33 8.05
C LYS A 10 4.47 -10.89 7.13
N ILE A 11 5.70 -10.89 7.66
CA ILE A 11 6.91 -10.66 6.86
C ILE A 11 7.40 -11.96 6.21
N TRP A 12 7.67 -11.89 4.90
CA TRP A 12 8.06 -13.02 4.06
C TRP A 12 9.25 -12.63 3.18
N GLY A 13 9.93 -13.60 2.58
CA GLY A 13 11.11 -13.35 1.74
C GLY A 13 10.86 -12.42 0.54
N HIS A 14 9.59 -12.25 0.16
CA HIS A 14 9.11 -11.37 -0.91
C HIS A 14 8.13 -10.27 -0.42
N MET A 15 7.79 -10.22 0.88
CA MET A 15 6.89 -9.22 1.48
C MET A 15 7.56 -8.57 2.68
N LEU A 16 7.79 -7.27 2.61
CA LEU A 16 8.42 -6.49 3.67
C LEU A 16 7.37 -5.67 4.42
N THR A 17 7.43 -5.70 5.74
CA THR A 17 6.53 -4.99 6.66
C THR A 17 7.34 -4.00 7.51
N PRO A 18 6.72 -2.93 8.05
CA PRO A 18 7.40 -2.06 9.01
C PRO A 18 7.76 -2.83 10.29
N TYR A 19 8.72 -2.30 11.06
CA TYR A 19 8.93 -2.75 12.43
C TYR A 19 7.74 -2.35 13.32
N PRO A 20 7.45 -3.13 14.38
CA PRO A 20 6.55 -2.70 15.45
C PRO A 20 6.95 -1.34 16.00
N GLU A 21 5.96 -0.50 16.33
CA GLU A 21 6.20 0.87 16.78
C GLU A 21 7.04 0.92 18.07
N SER A 22 6.80 -0.02 19.00
CA SER A 22 7.58 -0.19 20.22
C SER A 22 9.08 -0.39 19.95
N GLU A 23 9.43 -1.18 18.93
CA GLU A 23 10.83 -1.41 18.54
C GLU A 23 11.43 -0.19 17.83
N ALA A 24 10.64 0.50 17.00
CA ALA A 24 11.09 1.67 16.25
C ALA A 24 11.34 2.90 17.16
N VAL A 25 10.64 3.00 18.29
CA VAL A 25 10.92 4.05 19.28
C VAL A 25 12.32 3.85 19.88
N ALA A 26 12.68 2.61 20.22
CA ALA A 26 13.94 2.28 20.87
C ALA A 26 15.17 2.29 19.92
N ASP A 27 15.00 1.95 18.63
CA ASP A 27 16.12 1.87 17.67
C ASP A 27 15.97 2.90 16.52
N ARG A 28 16.95 3.81 16.40
CA ARG A 28 17.01 4.83 15.33
C ARG A 28 16.94 4.20 13.93
N ARG A 29 17.60 3.07 13.70
CA ARG A 29 17.64 2.41 12.38
C ARG A 29 16.26 1.94 11.96
N LYS A 30 15.56 1.28 12.90
CA LYS A 30 14.17 0.82 12.71
C LYS A 30 13.22 2.00 12.48
N ARG A 31 13.41 3.11 13.19
CA ARG A 31 12.64 4.36 12.96
C ARG A 31 12.84 4.94 11.57
N VAL A 32 14.10 5.01 11.11
CA VAL A 32 14.42 5.50 9.76
C VAL A 32 13.83 4.59 8.70
N TYR A 33 13.94 3.27 8.87
CA TYR A 33 13.30 2.29 8.00
C TYR A 33 11.78 2.52 7.93
N ASN A 34 11.08 2.57 9.07
CA ASN A 34 9.63 2.79 9.11
C ASN A 34 9.22 4.10 8.44
N ARG A 35 9.99 5.18 8.63
CA ARG A 35 9.73 6.46 7.96
C ARG A 35 9.84 6.32 6.44
N LEU A 36 10.86 5.66 5.92
CA LEU A 36 11.03 5.45 4.47
C LEU A 36 9.97 4.50 3.91
N HIS A 37 9.67 3.42 4.64
CA HIS A 37 8.60 2.47 4.31
C HIS A 37 7.26 3.20 4.15
N SER A 38 6.89 4.02 5.12
CA SER A 38 5.67 4.83 5.08
C SER A 38 5.70 5.87 3.96
N ARG A 39 6.82 6.54 3.71
CA ARG A 39 6.95 7.50 2.59
C ARG A 39 6.71 6.85 1.23
N THR A 40 7.24 5.65 1.01
CA THR A 40 7.01 4.90 -0.24
C THR A 40 5.54 4.54 -0.40
N ARG A 41 4.88 4.11 0.69
CA ARG A 41 3.44 3.81 0.68
C ARG A 41 2.57 5.03 0.43
N ILE A 42 2.88 6.18 1.03
CA ILE A 42 2.12 7.43 0.87
C ILE A 42 2.03 7.81 -0.62
N ALA A 43 3.08 7.62 -1.40
CA ALA A 43 3.05 7.91 -2.83
C ALA A 43 1.98 7.07 -3.57
N VAL A 44 1.89 5.78 -3.25
CA VAL A 44 0.90 4.84 -3.81
C VAL A 44 -0.51 5.19 -3.33
N GLU A 45 -0.68 5.45 -2.03
CA GLU A 45 -1.96 5.85 -1.43
C GLU A 45 -2.47 7.18 -2.03
N CYS A 46 -1.60 8.14 -2.28
CA CYS A 46 -1.92 9.39 -2.97
C CYS A 46 -2.34 9.15 -4.43
N ALA A 47 -1.66 8.26 -5.16
CA ALA A 47 -2.03 7.92 -6.53
C ALA A 47 -3.44 7.31 -6.60
N PHE A 48 -3.72 6.33 -5.74
CA PHE A 48 -5.06 5.74 -5.65
C PHE A 48 -6.12 6.73 -5.16
N GLY A 49 -5.77 7.61 -4.21
CA GLY A 49 -6.66 8.69 -3.78
C GLY A 49 -7.07 9.60 -4.94
N ARG A 50 -6.11 9.98 -5.80
CA ARG A 50 -6.39 10.78 -6.99
C ARG A 50 -7.28 10.04 -7.99
N LEU A 51 -6.97 8.77 -8.26
CA LEU A 51 -7.75 7.94 -9.17
C LEU A 51 -9.20 7.80 -8.70
N LYS A 52 -9.43 7.45 -7.44
CA LYS A 52 -10.78 7.29 -6.86
C LYS A 52 -11.55 8.61 -6.78
N ASN A 53 -10.89 9.71 -6.44
CA ASN A 53 -11.55 11.02 -6.39
C ASN A 53 -12.00 11.51 -7.76
N ARG A 54 -11.23 11.19 -8.79
CA ARG A 54 -11.58 11.49 -10.19
C ARG A 54 -12.69 10.55 -10.68
N PHE A 55 -12.51 9.25 -10.53
CA PHE A 55 -13.47 8.23 -10.96
C PHE A 55 -14.29 7.75 -9.76
N ARG A 56 -15.31 8.52 -9.40
CA ARG A 56 -16.18 8.26 -8.24
C ARG A 56 -16.86 6.88 -8.27
N ILE A 57 -16.95 6.25 -9.44
CA ILE A 57 -17.39 4.85 -9.59
C ILE A 57 -16.53 3.85 -8.78
N LEU A 58 -15.27 4.20 -8.51
CA LEU A 58 -14.35 3.40 -7.68
C LEU A 58 -14.57 3.57 -6.17
N LEU A 59 -15.38 4.55 -5.74
CA LEU A 59 -15.74 4.76 -4.34
C LEU A 59 -17.03 4.04 -3.95
N GLY A 60 -17.83 3.62 -4.93
CA GLY A 60 -19.11 2.94 -4.72
C GLY A 60 -18.99 1.42 -4.74
N LYS A 61 -20.10 0.74 -4.46
CA LYS A 61 -20.23 -0.68 -4.74
C LYS A 61 -20.26 -0.89 -6.25
N PHE A 62 -19.51 -1.88 -6.74
CA PHE A 62 -19.58 -2.25 -8.15
C PHE A 62 -20.90 -2.97 -8.44
N GLU A 63 -21.63 -2.48 -9.43
CA GLU A 63 -22.87 -3.10 -9.94
C GLU A 63 -22.56 -4.35 -10.81
N GLN A 64 -21.29 -4.55 -11.16
CA GLN A 64 -20.80 -5.66 -11.97
C GLN A 64 -20.87 -6.97 -11.19
N LYS A 65 -21.58 -7.96 -11.75
CA LYS A 65 -21.81 -9.26 -11.13
C LYS A 65 -20.61 -10.23 -11.17
N THR A 66 -19.51 -9.88 -11.82
CA THR A 66 -18.38 -10.80 -12.06
C THR A 66 -17.04 -10.09 -11.84
N PRO A 67 -16.04 -10.73 -11.19
CA PRO A 67 -14.71 -10.17 -10.97
C PRO A 67 -14.04 -9.65 -12.24
N GLU A 68 -14.21 -10.34 -13.37
CA GLU A 68 -13.58 -9.98 -14.64
C GLU A 68 -14.07 -8.62 -15.17
N ARG A 69 -15.37 -8.34 -14.97
CA ARG A 69 -15.97 -7.05 -15.35
C ARG A 69 -15.53 -5.93 -14.41
N ILE A 70 -15.37 -6.23 -13.12
CA ILE A 70 -14.82 -5.28 -12.14
C ILE A 70 -13.37 -4.94 -12.54
N CYS A 71 -12.54 -5.93 -12.83
CA CYS A 71 -11.16 -5.70 -13.27
C CYS A 71 -11.10 -4.87 -14.57
N LYS A 72 -11.97 -5.15 -15.56
CA LYS A 72 -12.06 -4.34 -16.78
C LYS A 72 -12.44 -2.88 -16.50
N LEU A 73 -13.36 -2.65 -15.56
CA LEU A 73 -13.73 -1.29 -15.15
C LEU A 73 -12.55 -0.57 -14.50
N ILE A 74 -11.86 -1.21 -13.55
CA ILE A 74 -10.70 -0.63 -12.88
C ILE A 74 -9.61 -0.31 -13.91
N TYR A 75 -9.30 -1.25 -14.81
CA TYR A 75 -8.32 -1.05 -15.88
C TYR A 75 -8.69 0.12 -16.79
N SER A 76 -9.96 0.23 -17.18
CA SER A 76 -10.46 1.33 -18.00
C SER A 76 -10.28 2.69 -17.30
N CYS A 77 -10.50 2.75 -15.97
CA CYS A 77 -10.26 3.98 -15.20
C CYS A 77 -8.78 4.37 -15.18
N VAL A 78 -7.86 3.40 -15.08
CA VAL A 78 -6.41 3.65 -15.11
C VAL A 78 -5.97 4.14 -16.48
N VAL A 79 -6.38 3.45 -17.56
CA VAL A 79 -6.05 3.88 -18.93
C VAL A 79 -6.58 5.28 -19.23
N LEU A 80 -7.83 5.54 -18.83
CA LEU A 80 -8.44 6.86 -19.03
C LEU A 80 -7.76 7.93 -18.17
N HIS A 81 -7.32 7.60 -16.94
CA HIS A 81 -6.51 8.50 -16.12
C HIS A 81 -5.23 8.92 -16.84
N ASP A 82 -4.50 7.96 -17.40
CA ASP A 82 -3.22 8.21 -18.06
C ASP A 82 -3.38 9.03 -19.34
N MET A 83 -4.44 8.77 -20.12
CA MET A 83 -4.80 9.59 -21.27
C MET A 83 -5.11 11.03 -20.86
N LEU A 84 -5.90 11.23 -19.81
CA LEU A 84 -6.29 12.56 -19.30
C LEU A 84 -5.09 13.32 -18.74
N PHE A 85 -4.19 12.60 -18.05
CA PHE A 85 -2.92 13.15 -17.59
C PHE A 85 -2.03 13.58 -18.76
N ALA A 86 -1.94 12.79 -19.84
CA ALA A 86 -1.14 13.11 -21.02
C ALA A 86 -1.62 14.39 -21.73
N VAL A 87 -2.94 14.59 -21.81
CA VAL A 87 -3.52 15.81 -22.40
C VAL A 87 -3.55 17.01 -21.44
N LYS A 88 -3.01 16.85 -20.21
CA LYS A 88 -2.96 17.88 -19.16
C LYS A 88 -4.33 18.52 -18.92
N ASP A 89 -5.33 17.69 -18.77
CA ASP A 89 -6.69 18.15 -18.56
C ASP A 89 -6.80 19.00 -17.27
N SER A 90 -7.74 19.95 -17.26
CA SER A 90 -7.86 20.94 -16.18
C SER A 90 -8.56 20.41 -14.91
N TYR A 91 -8.79 19.10 -14.79
CA TYR A 91 -9.52 18.54 -13.67
C TYR A 91 -8.75 18.66 -12.36
N SER A 92 -9.29 19.47 -11.45
CA SER A 92 -8.75 19.66 -10.11
C SER A 92 -9.23 18.55 -9.18
N VAL A 93 -8.33 17.66 -8.79
CA VAL A 93 -8.63 16.65 -7.78
C VAL A 93 -8.64 17.31 -6.40
N HIS A 94 -9.82 17.67 -5.90
CA HIS A 94 -9.98 18.12 -4.52
C HIS A 94 -9.64 16.96 -3.57
N GLY A 95 -8.72 17.19 -2.63
CA GLY A 95 -8.08 16.16 -1.79
C GLY A 95 -8.98 15.44 -0.77
N VAL A 96 -10.30 15.56 -0.88
CA VAL A 96 -11.25 14.91 0.02
C VAL A 96 -11.69 13.59 -0.61
N ASP A 97 -10.99 12.51 -0.27
CA ASP A 97 -11.45 11.13 -0.47
C ASP A 97 -12.33 10.76 0.74
N PRO A 98 -13.66 10.61 0.59
CA PRO A 98 -14.55 10.24 1.69
C PRO A 98 -14.18 8.91 2.36
N LEU A 99 -13.47 8.02 1.63
CA LEU A 99 -13.01 6.73 2.15
C LEU A 99 -11.64 6.80 2.84
N ARG A 100 -10.91 7.93 2.75
CA ARG A 100 -9.65 8.09 3.52
C ARG A 100 -9.90 8.16 5.02
N ALA A 101 -11.02 8.76 5.45
CA ALA A 101 -11.35 8.88 6.87
C ALA A 101 -11.65 7.51 7.52
N THR A 102 -12.19 6.56 6.76
CA THR A 102 -12.57 5.24 7.26
C THR A 102 -11.43 4.22 7.26
N ALA A 103 -10.42 4.39 6.39
CA ALA A 103 -9.27 3.48 6.29
C ALA A 103 -8.34 3.49 7.52
N HIS A 104 -8.51 4.41 8.47
CA HIS A 104 -7.74 4.47 9.72
C HIS A 104 -8.34 3.66 10.88
N ALA A 105 -9.51 3.02 10.70
CA ALA A 105 -9.96 1.98 11.62
C ALA A 105 -9.08 0.74 11.38
N ARG A 106 -8.15 0.47 12.30
CA ARG A 106 -7.31 -0.73 12.27
C ARG A 106 -8.18 -1.92 12.66
N ASP A 107 -8.51 -2.77 11.71
CA ASP A 107 -9.08 -4.08 12.02
C ASP A 107 -7.91 -5.05 12.31
N ASP A 108 -7.98 -5.70 13.48
CA ASP A 108 -6.88 -6.49 14.08
C ASP A 108 -6.76 -7.93 13.52
N ASP A 109 -7.56 -8.30 12.50
CA ASP A 109 -7.78 -9.71 12.15
C ASP A 109 -7.49 -10.09 10.68
N GLY A 110 -6.65 -9.31 9.97
CA GLY A 110 -6.37 -9.50 8.53
C GLY A 110 -5.50 -10.71 8.13
N GLY A 111 -5.50 -11.80 8.89
CA GLY A 111 -4.63 -12.96 8.64
C GLY A 111 -5.08 -13.85 7.48
N LEU A 112 -4.44 -13.73 6.31
CA LEU A 112 -4.41 -14.80 5.32
C LEU A 112 -3.53 -15.94 5.84
N ALA A 113 -4.16 -17.07 6.19
CA ALA A 113 -3.49 -18.32 6.56
C ALA A 113 -2.82 -18.97 5.34
N ALA A 114 -1.81 -18.33 4.79
CA ALA A 114 -0.97 -18.93 3.76
C ALA A 114 0.08 -19.83 4.44
N ALA A 115 0.22 -21.07 3.94
CA ALA A 115 1.08 -22.09 4.50
C ALA A 115 2.51 -21.56 4.72
N GLU A 116 2.93 -21.53 5.98
CA GLU A 116 4.20 -20.96 6.40
C GLU A 116 5.38 -21.81 5.90
N GLN A 117 6.36 -21.16 5.29
CA GLN A 117 7.71 -21.72 5.19
C GLN A 117 8.63 -20.93 6.12
N PRO A 118 9.11 -21.51 7.24
CA PRO A 118 9.95 -20.82 8.23
C PRO A 118 11.18 -20.13 7.62
N PHE A 119 11.74 -20.71 6.56
CA PHE A 119 12.84 -20.13 5.80
C PHE A 119 12.49 -18.78 5.17
N SER A 120 11.30 -18.65 4.58
CA SER A 120 10.86 -17.41 3.93
C SER A 120 10.75 -16.26 4.93
N HIS A 121 10.22 -16.54 6.13
CA HIS A 121 10.10 -15.55 7.19
C HIS A 121 11.47 -15.01 7.61
N ASN A 122 12.42 -15.89 7.92
CA ASN A 122 13.77 -15.51 8.34
C ASN A 122 14.50 -14.70 7.27
N VAL A 123 14.34 -15.07 5.99
CA VAL A 123 14.88 -14.30 4.86
C VAL A 123 14.26 -12.91 4.78
N GLY A 124 12.96 -12.78 5.04
CA GLY A 124 12.28 -11.48 5.08
C GLY A 124 12.81 -10.58 6.19
N VAL A 125 12.97 -11.14 7.40
CA VAL A 125 13.52 -10.42 8.57
C VAL A 125 14.95 -9.95 8.31
N SER A 126 15.83 -10.85 7.86
CA SER A 126 17.22 -10.51 7.55
C SER A 126 17.30 -9.37 6.54
N LYS A 127 16.54 -9.45 5.44
CA LYS A 127 16.51 -8.39 4.42
C LYS A 127 16.05 -7.05 4.98
N ARG A 128 15.01 -7.05 5.84
CA ARG A 128 14.52 -5.82 6.47
C ARG A 128 15.59 -5.21 7.36
N ASP A 129 16.27 -6.03 8.15
CA ASP A 129 17.34 -5.60 9.06
C ASP A 129 18.54 -5.03 8.28
N ASP A 130 18.95 -5.69 7.18
CA ASP A 130 20.00 -5.19 6.29
C ASP A 130 19.63 -3.81 5.71
N LEU A 131 18.38 -3.64 5.22
CA LEU A 131 17.89 -2.36 4.73
C LEU A 131 17.87 -1.29 5.82
N ALA A 132 17.47 -1.64 7.05
CA ALA A 132 17.46 -0.71 8.17
C ALA A 132 18.87 -0.21 8.53
N VAL A 133 19.88 -1.08 8.40
CA VAL A 133 21.30 -0.68 8.54
C VAL A 133 21.71 0.25 7.40
N ILE A 134 21.43 -0.12 6.14
CA ILE A 134 21.79 0.67 4.95
C ILE A 134 21.18 2.07 5.00
N PHE A 135 19.90 2.19 5.36
CA PHE A 135 19.20 3.47 5.38
C PHE A 135 19.61 4.40 6.52
N ALA A 136 20.27 3.86 7.55
CA ALA A 136 20.67 4.61 8.72
C ALA A 136 22.15 5.00 8.75
N ALA A 137 22.94 4.45 7.81
CA ALA A 137 24.31 4.85 7.50
C ALA A 137 24.32 6.26 6.89
#